data_AF-A0A7Z9WYF6-F1
#
_entry.id   AF-A0A7Z9WYF6-F1
#
_cell.length_a   1.000
_cell.length_b   1.000
_cell.length_c   1.000
_cell.angle_alpha   90.00
_cell.angle_beta   90.00
_cell.angle_gamma   90.00
#
_symmetry.space_group_name_H-M   'P 1'
#
loop_
_entity.id
_entity.type
_entity.pdbx_description
1 polymer ?
#
loop_
_entity_poly.entity_id
_entity_poly.type
_entity_poly.pdbx_seq_one_letter_code
_entity_poly.pdbx_strand_id
1 'polypeptide(L)' 'MAYTPVVGKSIRRQLEDREEEILSPHACLNKNSAGRMRVEEDDGCDIRMPFARDRDRITHSKTFRRLKHKTQVF' A
#
# COMPACT_ATOMS: atom_id res chain seq x y z
N MET A 1 -3.31 2.16 -19.74
CA MET A 1 -2.02 1.48 -20.04
C MET A 1 -1.63 0.65 -18.83
N ALA A 2 -1.43 -0.66 -18.99
CA ALA A 2 -0.95 -1.52 -17.91
C ALA A 2 0.48 -1.09 -17.51
N TYR A 3 0.76 -1.02 -16.20
CA TYR A 3 2.11 -0.77 -15.70
C TYR A 3 2.96 -2.02 -15.94
N THR A 4 4.09 -1.85 -16.64
CA THR A 4 5.11 -2.90 -16.82
C THR A 4 6.34 -2.51 -16.02
N PRO A 5 6.73 -3.26 -14.99
CA PRO A 5 7.90 -2.95 -14.18
C PRO A 5 9.19 -3.14 -14.97
N VAL A 6 10.15 -2.24 -14.77
CA VAL A 6 11.51 -2.33 -15.32
C VAL A 6 12.33 -3.29 -14.45
N VAL A 7 12.88 -4.33 -15.07
CA VAL A 7 13.73 -5.31 -14.39
C VAL A 7 15.05 -4.67 -13.94
N GLY A 8 15.52 -4.98 -12.73
CA GLY A 8 16.79 -4.47 -12.18
C GLY A 8 16.68 -3.19 -11.35
N LYS A 9 15.47 -2.63 -11.18
CA LYS A 9 15.19 -1.52 -10.25
C LYS A 9 14.15 -1.96 -9.21
N SER A 10 14.23 -1.43 -7.99
CA SER A 10 13.23 -1.68 -6.94
C SER A 10 11.81 -1.37 -7.47
N ILE A 11 10.90 -2.34 -7.37
CA ILE A 11 9.51 -2.20 -7.85
C ILE A 11 8.80 -1.13 -7.04
N ARG A 12 9.05 -1.09 -5.73
CA ARG A 12 8.51 -0.08 -4.82
C ARG A 12 8.83 1.32 -5.31
N ARG A 13 10.11 1.59 -5.63
CA ARG A 13 10.54 2.92 -6.09
C ARG A 13 9.86 3.32 -7.40
N GLN A 14 9.76 2.39 -8.34
CA GLN A 14 9.07 2.64 -9.61
C GLN A 14 7.58 2.99 -9.42
N LEU A 15 6.93 2.38 -8.43
CA LEU A 15 5.53 2.67 -8.10
C LEU A 15 5.39 4.03 -7.40
N GLU A 16 6.31 4.39 -6.50
CA GLU A 16 6.34 5.70 -5.83
C GLU A 16 6.57 6.85 -6.83
N ASP A 17 7.51 6.70 -7.76
CA ASP A 17 7.79 7.70 -8.81
C ASP A 17 6.54 7.88 -9.71
N ARG A 18 5.90 6.77 -10.10
CA ARG A 18 4.68 6.78 -10.90
C ARG A 18 3.50 7.44 -10.15
N GLU A 19 3.43 7.25 -8.84
CA GLU A 19 2.38 7.84 -8.02
C GLU A 19 2.47 9.37 -8.03
N GLU A 20 3.69 9.92 -7.94
CA GLU A 20 3.94 11.36 -8.03
C GLU A 20 3.59 11.95 -9.40
N GLU A 21 3.79 11.19 -10.48
CA GLU A 21 3.44 11.64 -11.84
C GLU A 21 1.94 11.62 -12.12
N ILE A 22 1.20 10.65 -11.55
CA ILE A 22 -0.20 10.37 -11.92
C ILE A 22 -1.20 11.00 -10.94
N LEU A 23 -0.87 11.07 -9.66
CA LEU A 23 -1.81 11.57 -8.65
C LEU A 23 -1.87 13.11 -8.65
N SER A 24 -2.98 13.62 -8.10
CA SER A 24 -3.15 15.06 -7.88
C SER A 24 -2.06 15.62 -6.96
N PRO A 25 -1.66 16.90 -7.11
CA PRO A 25 -0.75 17.57 -6.17
C PRO A 25 -1.21 17.55 -4.70
N HIS A 26 -2.52 17.35 -4.47
CA HIS A 26 -3.10 17.26 -3.13
C HIS A 26 -3.29 15.82 -2.63
N ALA A 27 -2.84 14.82 -3.39
CA ALA A 27 -2.94 13.43 -3.00
C ALA A 27 -1.93 13.05 -1.90
N CYS A 28 -2.28 12.08 -1.07
CA CYS A 28 -1.36 11.50 -0.11
C CYS A 28 -0.48 10.46 -0.82
N LEU A 29 0.81 10.78 -0.98
CA LEU A 29 1.79 9.89 -1.61
C LEU A 29 2.37 8.90 -0.59
N ASN A 30 2.60 7.66 -1.02
CA ASN A 30 3.23 6.60 -0.25
C ASN A 30 4.62 7.01 0.27
N LYS A 31 5.41 7.71 -0.56
CA LYS A 31 6.74 8.19 -0.19
C LYS A 31 6.74 9.21 0.95
N ASN A 32 5.60 9.89 1.16
CA ASN A 32 5.42 10.89 2.23
C ASN A 32 4.77 10.29 3.48
N SER A 33 4.69 8.96 3.59
CA SER A 33 4.19 8.30 4.78
C SER A 33 5.04 8.66 6.00
N ALA A 34 4.38 8.95 7.13
CA ALA A 34 5.06 9.19 8.41
C ALA A 34 5.70 7.92 9.02
N GLY A 35 5.58 6.78 8.34
CA GLY A 35 6.04 5.49 8.84
C GLY A 35 5.12 4.90 9.90
N ARG A 36 5.65 3.97 10.70
CA ARG A 36 4.91 3.23 11.73
C ARG A 36 5.51 3.47 13.10
N MET A 37 4.68 3.39 14.14
CA MET A 37 5.15 3.56 15.53
C MET A 37 6.16 2.49 15.96
N ARG A 38 6.06 1.28 15.40
CA ARG A 38 7.04 0.21 15.61
C ARG A 38 7.79 0.01 14.30
N VAL A 39 9.11 -0.09 14.40
CA VAL A 39 9.96 -0.46 13.27
C VAL A 39 9.62 -1.89 12.88
N GLU A 40 9.34 -2.10 11.60
CA GLU A 40 9.05 -3.43 11.07
C GLU A 40 10.19 -3.85 10.15
N GLU A 41 10.68 -5.08 10.28
CA GLU A 41 11.72 -5.63 9.40
C GLU A 41 11.28 -5.58 7.92
N ASP A 42 9.97 -5.72 7.70
CA ASP A 42 9.36 -5.63 6.38
C ASP A 42 9.53 -4.25 5.73
N ASP A 43 9.79 -3.16 6.46
CA ASP A 43 9.94 -1.81 5.88
C ASP A 43 11.02 -1.75 4.78
N GLY A 44 11.99 -2.67 4.81
CA GLY A 44 12.99 -2.89 3.75
C GLY A 44 12.52 -3.67 2.51
N CYS A 45 11.28 -4.17 2.45
CA CYS A 45 10.80 -4.90 1.27
C CYS A 45 10.61 -3.99 0.05
N ASP A 46 11.35 -4.31 -1.02
CA ASP A 46 11.45 -3.59 -2.29
C ASP A 46 10.28 -3.81 -3.27
N ILE A 47 9.25 -4.55 -2.86
CA ILE A 47 8.13 -4.92 -3.72
C ILE A 47 6.86 -4.15 -3.34
N ARG A 48 6.52 -4.09 -2.05
CA ARG A 48 5.25 -3.52 -1.57
C ARG A 48 5.45 -2.16 -0.92
N MET A 49 4.68 -1.17 -1.38
CA MET A 49 4.56 0.16 -0.77
C MET A 49 3.86 0.09 0.61
N PRO A 50 4.06 1.09 1.50
CA PRO A 50 3.48 1.09 2.85
C PRO A 50 1.97 0.89 2.89
N PHE A 51 1.21 1.65 2.09
CA PHE A 51 -0.26 1.58 2.09
C PHE A 51 -0.80 0.28 1.48
N ALA A 52 -0.06 -0.32 0.52
CA ALA A 52 -0.41 -1.64 -0.01
C ALA A 52 -0.32 -2.73 1.07
N ARG A 53 0.64 -2.62 2.00
CA ARG A 53 0.75 -3.55 3.12
C ARG A 53 -0.35 -3.36 4.15
N ASP A 54 -0.73 -2.11 4.43
CA ASP A 54 -1.86 -1.82 5.32
C ASP A 54 -3.15 -2.43 4.78
N ARG A 55 -3.40 -2.27 3.48
CA ARG A 55 -4.53 -2.91 2.80
C ARG A 55 -4.50 -4.43 2.99
N ASP A 56 -3.37 -5.07 2.76
CA ASP A 56 -3.26 -6.53 2.88
C ASP A 56 -3.50 -6.99 4.33
N ARG A 57 -2.97 -6.27 5.32
CA ARG A 57 -3.21 -6.54 6.76
C ARG A 57 -4.68 -6.42 7.14
N ILE A 58 -5.34 -5.34 6.71
CA ILE A 58 -6.76 -5.13 6.96
C ILE A 58 -7.57 -6.25 6.34
N THR A 59 -7.30 -6.55 5.05
CA THR A 59 -8.02 -7.57 4.27
C THR A 59 -7.90 -8.96 4.88
N HIS A 60 -6.73 -9.33 5.40
CA HIS A 60 -6.49 -10.63 6.01
C HIS A 60 -6.82 -10.70 7.51
N SER A 61 -7.22 -9.58 8.14
CA SER A 61 -7.53 -9.55 9.56
C SER A 61 -8.77 -10.38 9.93
N LYS A 62 -8.77 -10.96 11.14
CA LYS A 62 -9.92 -11.71 11.69
C LYS A 62 -11.17 -10.83 11.80
N THR A 63 -10.99 -9.56 12.16
CA THR A 63 -12.09 -8.58 12.32
C THR A 63 -12.75 -8.27 10.99
N PHE A 64 -11.97 -8.03 9.93
CA PHE A 64 -12.51 -7.79 8.59
C PHE A 64 -13.27 -9.01 8.06
N ARG A 65 -12.74 -10.23 8.26
CA ARG A 65 -13.43 -11.47 7.86
C ARG A 65 -14.80 -11.64 8.53
N ARG A 66 -14.95 -11.22 9.79
CA ARG A 66 -16.22 -11.28 10.53
C ARG A 66 -17.29 -10.35 9.93
N LEU A 67 -16.91 -9.29 9.20
CA LEU A 67 -17.88 -8.40 8.54
C LEU A 67 -18.74 -9.15 7.52
N LYS A 68 -18.23 -10.22 6.90
CA LYS A 68 -19.02 -11.10 6.02
C LYS A 68 -20.28 -11.66 6.71
N HIS A 69 -20.24 -11.81 8.02
CA HIS A 69 -21.33 -12.35 8.84
C HIS A 69 -22.13 -11.25 9.56
N LYS A 70 -21.93 -9.98 9.19
CA LYS A 70 -22.70 -8.84 9.71
C LYS A 70 -23.45 -8.18 8.56
N THR A 71 -24.71 -7.81 8.79
CA THR A 71 -25.48 -6.99 7.84
C THR A 71 -25.15 -5.52 8.06
N GLN A 72 -25.13 -4.75 6.96
CA GLN A 72 -24.99 -3.31 7.00
C GLN A 72 -26.37 -2.68 6.80
N VAL A 73 -27.00 -2.28 7.91
CA VAL A 73 -28.41 -1.84 7.94
C VAL A 73 -29.36 -2.95 7.43
N PHE A 74 -30.65 -2.82 7.71
CA PHE A 74 -31.67 -3.78 7.27
C PHE A 74 -32.02 -3.60 5.80
#